data_AF-A0A8I3B3G1-F1
#
_entry.id   AF-A0A8I3B3G1-F1
#
_cell.length_a   1.000
_cell.length_b   1.000
_cell.length_c   1.000
_cell.angle_alpha   90.00
_cell.angle_beta   90.00
_cell.angle_gamma   90.00
#
_symmetry.space_group_name_H-M   'P 1'
#
loop_
_entity.id
_entity.type
_entity.pdbx_description
1 polymer ?
#
loop_
_entity_poly.entity_id
_entity_poly.type
_entity_poly.pdbx_seq_one_letter_code
_entity_poly.pdbx_strand_id
1 'polypeptide(L)'
;MSIRVTQKSYKVSTSGPRAFSSRSYTSGPGTRISSSSFSRVGSSSFRGGLGGGYGGASGMGGITAVTVNQSLLSPLVLEVDPNIQAVRTQEKEQIKTLNNKFASFIDKVRFLEQQNKMLETKWSLLQQQKTARSNMDNMFESYINNLRRQLETLGQEKLKLEAELGNMQGLVEDFKNKYEDEINKRTEMENEFVLIKKDVDEAYMNKVELESRLEGLTDEINFLRQLYEEEIRELQSQISDTSVVLSMDNSRSLDMDSIIAEVKAQYEDIANRSRAEAESMYQIKYEELQSLAGKHGDDLRRTKTEISEMNRNISRLQAEIEGLKGQRASLEAAIADAEQRGELAIKDANAKLSELEAALQRAKQDMARQLREYQELMNVKLALDIEIATYRKLLEGEESRLESGMQNMSIHTKTTSGYAGGLSSAYGGLTSPGLSYGLGSSFGSGAGSSSFSRTSSSRAVVVKKIETRDGKLVSESSDLLPK
;
A
#
# COMPACT_ATOMS: atom_id res chain seq x y z
N MET A 1 -31.95 -51.94 -17.34
CA MET A 1 -31.14 -51.62 -16.14
C MET A 1 -31.36 -50.15 -15.80
N SER A 2 -31.61 -49.86 -14.53
CA SER A 2 -32.17 -48.62 -14.02
C SER A 2 -31.15 -47.46 -14.04
N ILE A 3 -31.52 -46.33 -14.65
CA ILE A 3 -30.72 -45.11 -14.67
C ILE A 3 -31.01 -44.31 -13.40
N ARG A 4 -30.00 -44.11 -12.55
CA ARG A 4 -30.04 -43.14 -11.43
C ARG A 4 -29.47 -41.81 -11.92
N VAL A 5 -30.31 -40.78 -11.96
CA VAL A 5 -29.91 -39.39 -12.15
C VAL A 5 -29.69 -38.78 -10.76
N THR A 6 -28.47 -38.31 -10.47
CA THR A 6 -28.18 -37.53 -9.26
C THR A 6 -27.98 -36.07 -9.65
N GLN A 7 -28.96 -35.22 -9.34
CA GLN A 7 -28.80 -33.77 -9.41
C GLN A 7 -28.04 -33.29 -8.16
N LYS A 8 -26.88 -32.65 -8.35
CA LYS A 8 -26.23 -31.84 -7.31
C LYS A 8 -26.55 -30.37 -7.57
N SER A 9 -27.28 -29.76 -6.64
CA SER A 9 -27.56 -28.33 -6.61
C SER A 9 -26.39 -27.60 -5.94
N TYR A 10 -25.78 -26.65 -6.64
CA TYR A 10 -24.82 -25.72 -6.06
C TYR A 10 -25.55 -24.42 -5.69
N LYS A 11 -25.53 -24.07 -4.40
CA LYS A 11 -26.02 -22.77 -3.92
C LYS A 11 -24.94 -21.71 -4.16
N VAL A 12 -25.22 -20.78 -5.07
CA VAL A 12 -24.45 -19.56 -5.25
C VAL A 12 -24.82 -18.58 -4.14
N SER A 13 -23.89 -18.29 -3.23
CA SER A 13 -24.02 -17.18 -2.29
C SER A 13 -23.28 -15.97 -2.86
N THR A 14 -24.04 -14.98 -3.32
CA THR A 14 -23.53 -13.69 -3.80
C THR A 14 -23.20 -12.79 -2.62
N SER A 15 -21.91 -12.57 -2.33
CA SER A 15 -21.46 -11.49 -1.46
C SER A 15 -21.37 -10.19 -2.27
N GLY A 16 -22.22 -9.21 -1.95
CA GLY A 16 -22.16 -7.87 -2.53
C GLY A 16 -20.97 -7.05 -2.03
N PRO A 17 -20.56 -6.00 -2.77
CA PRO A 17 -19.31 -5.29 -2.58
C PRO A 17 -19.38 -4.31 -1.39
N ARG A 18 -18.34 -4.33 -0.55
CA ARG A 18 -18.12 -3.29 0.48
C ARG A 18 -17.41 -2.10 -0.15
N ALA A 19 -18.10 -0.97 -0.14
CA ALA A 19 -17.61 0.32 -0.59
C ALA A 19 -16.51 0.87 0.34
N PHE A 20 -15.43 1.34 -0.26
CA PHE A 20 -14.40 2.17 0.35
C PHE A 20 -14.85 3.63 0.22
N SER A 21 -14.90 4.38 1.32
CA SER A 21 -15.15 5.82 1.31
C SER A 21 -14.08 6.52 2.15
N SER A 22 -13.36 7.41 1.48
CA SER A 22 -12.43 8.39 2.04
C SER A 22 -13.18 9.61 2.56
N ARG A 23 -12.77 10.15 3.73
CA ARG A 23 -12.56 11.59 4.01
C ARG A 23 -12.43 11.84 5.52
N SER A 24 -11.91 13.01 5.81
CA SER A 24 -10.97 13.36 6.87
C SER A 24 -11.43 14.58 7.69
N TYR A 25 -10.77 14.77 8.86
CA TYR A 25 -10.76 15.96 9.76
C TYR A 25 -12.09 16.23 10.53
N THR A 26 -12.17 16.74 11.78
CA THR A 26 -11.39 17.78 12.50
C THR A 26 -11.67 17.70 14.04
N SER A 27 -10.86 18.44 14.85
CA SER A 27 -11.11 18.93 16.24
C SER A 27 -10.94 17.93 17.41
N GLY A 28 -9.95 17.95 18.33
CA GLY A 28 -9.17 19.01 19.01
C GLY A 28 -9.73 19.28 20.44
N PRO A 29 -8.99 19.79 21.46
CA PRO A 29 -7.54 19.79 21.78
C PRO A 29 -7.22 19.44 23.27
N GLY A 30 -5.94 19.34 23.67
CA GLY A 30 -5.59 19.17 25.11
C GLY A 30 -4.12 19.03 25.53
N THR A 31 -3.30 20.04 25.26
CA THR A 31 -2.19 20.55 26.11
C THR A 31 -0.95 19.72 26.54
N ARG A 32 0.23 20.25 26.12
CA ARG A 32 1.52 20.49 26.85
C ARG A 32 2.42 19.26 27.13
N ILE A 33 3.60 19.10 26.49
CA ILE A 33 4.94 19.71 26.74
C ILE A 33 5.44 19.38 28.17
N SER A 34 6.56 18.72 28.46
CA SER A 34 7.80 18.35 27.73
C SER A 34 8.55 17.25 28.48
N SER A 35 9.38 16.49 27.77
CA SER A 35 10.50 15.71 28.30
C SER A 35 11.69 16.61 28.62
N SER A 36 12.41 16.29 29.69
CA SER A 36 13.69 16.88 30.05
C SER A 36 14.76 15.80 30.05
N SER A 37 15.93 16.07 29.48
CA SER A 37 17.22 15.90 30.19
C SER A 37 18.43 16.29 29.35
N PHE A 38 19.30 17.07 30.01
CA PHE A 38 20.77 17.19 29.88
C PHE A 38 21.31 17.83 28.58
N SER A 39 22.27 18.76 28.56
CA SER A 39 23.46 18.86 29.39
C SER A 39 24.15 20.24 29.32
N ARG A 40 24.81 20.58 30.45
CA ARG A 40 26.20 21.05 30.62
C ARG A 40 26.66 22.46 30.18
N VAL A 41 27.39 23.01 31.17
CA VAL A 41 28.74 23.64 31.13
C VAL A 41 28.78 25.16 31.09
N GLY A 42 29.47 25.71 32.11
CA GLY A 42 30.12 27.01 32.04
C GLY A 42 30.05 27.86 33.31
N SER A 43 30.92 27.57 34.30
CA SER A 43 31.76 28.60 34.93
C SER A 43 32.69 27.99 35.99
N SER A 44 33.95 27.84 35.60
CA SER A 44 35.12 27.73 36.47
C SER A 44 35.70 29.13 36.74
N SER A 45 36.11 29.35 37.99
CA SER A 45 37.32 30.04 38.50
C SER A 45 37.95 31.23 37.74
N PHE A 46 38.17 32.34 38.47
CA PHE A 46 39.34 33.26 38.51
C PHE A 46 39.05 34.34 39.59
N ARG A 47 39.93 34.93 40.43
CA ARG A 47 41.38 34.82 40.75
C ARG A 47 41.72 35.79 41.90
N GLY A 48 42.66 35.39 42.78
CA GLY A 48 43.60 36.23 43.58
C GLY A 48 43.16 36.55 45.01
N GLY A 49 43.93 36.39 46.10
CA GLY A 49 45.34 36.09 46.45
C GLY A 49 45.46 36.51 47.95
N LEU A 50 46.31 36.04 48.87
CA LEU A 50 47.68 35.51 48.88
C LEU A 50 47.95 34.81 50.24
N GLY A 51 48.93 33.88 50.25
CA GLY A 51 49.92 33.57 51.32
C GLY A 51 49.38 32.98 52.63
N GLY A 52 49.78 31.79 53.11
CA GLY A 52 51.16 31.34 53.42
C GLY A 52 51.41 31.61 54.93
N GLY A 53 51.90 30.72 55.80
CA GLY A 53 52.35 29.34 55.79
C GLY A 53 52.67 28.92 57.25
N TYR A 54 52.79 27.60 57.47
CA TYR A 54 53.50 26.87 58.56
C TYR A 54 53.50 27.34 60.03
N GLY A 55 53.10 26.40 60.90
CA GLY A 55 54.03 25.86 61.92
C GLY A 55 53.85 26.30 63.38
N GLY A 56 53.42 25.35 64.21
CA GLY A 56 54.17 24.92 65.39
C GLY A 56 54.14 25.76 66.69
N ALA A 57 53.53 25.14 67.70
CA ALA A 57 54.03 24.97 69.08
C ALA A 57 53.97 26.13 70.11
N SER A 58 53.38 25.74 71.25
CA SER A 58 53.85 25.92 72.63
C SER A 58 54.19 27.30 73.21
N GLY A 59 53.66 27.54 74.40
CA GLY A 59 54.51 27.97 75.52
C GLY A 59 54.18 29.33 76.12
N MET A 60 53.70 29.30 77.36
CA MET A 60 54.39 29.84 78.53
C MET A 60 54.92 31.28 78.47
N GLY A 61 54.50 32.11 79.43
CA GLY A 61 55.29 33.28 79.84
C GLY A 61 54.47 34.38 80.48
N GLY A 62 54.38 34.37 81.82
CA GLY A 62 54.10 35.58 82.57
C GLY A 62 55.35 36.46 82.69
N ILE A 63 55.17 37.76 82.96
CA ILE A 63 56.14 38.69 83.58
C ILE A 63 55.34 39.82 84.29
N THR A 64 55.69 40.00 85.56
CA THR A 64 55.66 41.13 86.53
C THR A 64 55.57 42.58 85.97
N ALA A 65 55.34 43.68 86.69
CA ALA A 65 54.81 44.12 87.99
C ALA A 65 54.95 45.66 87.95
N VAL A 66 54.01 46.45 88.48
CA VAL A 66 54.27 47.87 88.79
C VAL A 66 53.64 48.24 90.13
N THR A 67 54.52 48.43 91.09
CA THR A 67 54.28 49.08 92.39
C THR A 67 54.04 50.57 92.18
N VAL A 68 52.98 51.12 92.77
CA VAL A 68 52.80 52.58 92.91
C VAL A 68 52.58 52.91 94.39
N ASN A 69 53.40 53.85 94.86
CA ASN A 69 53.54 54.35 96.24
C ASN A 69 52.22 54.91 96.80
N GLN A 70 51.80 54.47 97.98
CA GLN A 70 50.57 54.88 98.67
C GLN A 70 50.69 56.20 99.48
N SER A 71 51.64 57.08 99.15
CA SER A 71 51.98 58.25 99.97
C SER A 71 52.11 59.56 99.19
N LEU A 72 51.58 59.62 97.97
CA LEU A 72 51.41 60.88 97.24
C LEU A 72 49.96 61.04 96.80
N LEU A 73 49.37 62.15 97.24
CA LEU A 73 48.14 62.78 96.76
C LEU A 73 46.85 62.45 97.53
N SER A 74 46.83 62.94 98.77
CA SER A 74 45.65 63.55 99.42
C SER A 74 44.54 64.01 98.46
N PRO A 75 43.25 63.75 98.73
CA PRO A 75 42.17 64.43 98.01
C PRO A 75 42.30 65.94 98.25
N LEU A 76 42.67 66.70 97.21
CA LEU A 76 42.30 68.11 97.18
C LEU A 76 40.78 68.13 97.13
N VAL A 77 40.17 68.47 98.26
CA VAL A 77 38.77 68.90 98.34
C VAL A 77 38.70 70.24 97.63
N LEU A 78 38.59 70.20 96.31
CA LEU A 78 37.98 71.29 95.57
C LEU A 78 36.49 71.17 95.88
N GLU A 79 35.95 72.15 96.60
CA GLU A 79 34.52 72.36 96.75
C GLU A 79 33.92 72.49 95.34
N VAL A 80 33.54 71.34 94.77
CA VAL A 80 32.75 71.28 93.55
C VAL A 80 31.33 71.59 93.98
N ASP A 81 30.85 72.74 93.51
CA ASP A 81 29.51 73.26 93.68
C ASP A 81 28.45 72.12 93.71
N PRO A 82 27.66 71.97 94.79
CA PRO A 82 26.69 70.88 94.95
C PRO A 82 25.66 70.78 93.81
N ASN A 83 25.47 71.85 93.02
CA ASN A 83 24.64 71.81 91.81
C ASN A 83 25.29 71.07 90.63
N ILE A 84 26.61 71.12 90.45
CA ILE A 84 27.31 70.46 89.33
C ILE A 84 27.39 68.94 89.55
N GLN A 85 27.49 68.51 90.80
CA GLN A 85 27.53 67.10 91.15
C GLN A 85 26.16 66.42 90.95
N ALA A 86 25.07 67.12 91.27
CA ALA A 86 23.70 66.67 91.02
C ALA A 86 23.40 66.50 89.51
N VAL A 87 23.82 67.45 88.67
CA VAL A 87 23.68 67.37 87.21
C VAL A 87 24.50 66.21 86.64
N ARG A 88 25.76 66.02 87.05
CA ARG A 88 26.56 64.88 86.58
C ARG A 88 26.02 63.52 87.05
N THR A 89 25.41 63.44 88.25
CA THR A 89 24.74 62.20 88.68
C THR A 89 23.47 61.93 87.87
N GLN A 90 22.69 62.97 87.56
CA GLN A 90 21.50 62.86 86.72
C GLN A 90 21.86 62.49 85.26
N GLU A 91 22.89 63.10 84.68
CA GLU A 91 23.44 62.73 83.37
C GLU A 91 23.98 61.30 83.37
N LYS A 92 24.71 60.89 84.41
CA LYS A 92 25.19 59.51 84.56
C LYS A 92 24.04 58.51 84.66
N GLU A 93 22.93 58.88 85.30
CA GLU A 93 21.73 58.04 85.42
C GLU A 93 20.93 58.00 84.11
N GLN A 94 20.86 59.10 83.37
CA GLN A 94 20.31 59.14 82.01
C GLN A 94 21.17 58.31 81.05
N ILE A 95 22.49 58.40 81.12
CA ILE A 95 23.43 57.59 80.34
C ILE A 95 23.28 56.12 80.71
N LYS A 96 23.12 55.76 82.00
CA LYS A 96 22.81 54.38 82.41
C LYS A 96 21.47 53.90 81.84
N THR A 97 20.45 54.74 81.85
CA THR A 97 19.12 54.39 81.32
C THR A 97 19.17 54.20 79.80
N LEU A 98 19.90 55.07 79.08
CA LEU A 98 20.18 54.92 77.66
C LEU A 98 21.02 53.68 77.38
N ASN A 99 22.04 53.40 78.18
CA ASN A 99 22.90 52.23 78.02
C ASN A 99 22.11 50.93 78.29
N ASN A 100 21.23 50.89 79.29
CA ASN A 100 20.31 49.78 79.51
C ASN A 100 19.33 49.60 78.33
N LYS A 101 18.86 50.70 77.73
CA LYS A 101 18.08 50.64 76.49
C LYS A 101 18.91 50.11 75.33
N PHE A 102 20.15 50.53 75.15
CA PHE A 102 21.06 50.00 74.12
C PHE A 102 21.39 48.53 74.35
N ALA A 103 21.61 48.09 75.59
CA ALA A 103 21.78 46.68 75.93
C ALA A 103 20.53 45.88 75.54
N SER A 104 19.33 46.38 75.83
CA SER A 104 18.07 45.73 75.42
C SER A 104 17.89 45.69 73.89
N PHE A 105 18.35 46.70 73.16
CA PHE A 105 18.34 46.71 71.70
C PHE A 105 19.39 45.74 71.12
N ILE A 106 20.58 45.65 71.71
CA ILE A 106 21.62 44.69 71.31
C ILE A 106 21.12 43.26 71.54
N ASP A 107 20.47 42.98 72.67
CA ASP A 107 19.86 41.68 72.94
C ASP A 107 18.73 41.38 71.94
N LYS A 108 17.94 42.39 71.58
CA LYS A 108 16.89 42.23 70.55
C LYS A 108 17.47 41.96 69.16
N VAL A 109 18.55 42.64 68.78
CA VAL A 109 19.25 42.40 67.49
C VAL A 109 19.87 41.01 67.48
N ARG A 110 20.55 40.58 68.55
CA ARG A 110 21.10 39.22 68.66
C ARG A 110 20.01 38.16 68.58
N PHE A 111 18.87 38.39 69.23
CA PHE A 111 17.72 37.49 69.15
C PHE A 111 17.16 37.40 67.73
N LEU A 112 17.04 38.54 67.03
CA LEU A 112 16.59 38.58 65.64
C LEU A 112 17.61 37.95 64.68
N GLU A 113 18.90 38.17 64.88
CA GLU A 113 19.98 37.51 64.12
C GLU A 113 19.95 35.99 64.32
N GLN A 114 19.76 35.54 65.56
CA GLN A 114 19.65 34.12 65.87
C GLN A 114 18.37 33.51 65.25
N GLN A 115 17.25 34.23 65.24
CA GLN A 115 16.05 33.83 64.53
C GLN A 115 16.25 33.78 63.02
N ASN A 116 16.90 34.78 62.42
CA ASN A 116 17.21 34.81 60.99
C ASN A 116 18.12 33.64 60.61
N LYS A 117 19.14 33.33 61.41
CA LYS A 117 20.01 32.18 61.19
C LYS A 117 19.26 30.84 61.31
N MET A 118 18.28 30.77 62.22
CA MET A 118 17.37 29.61 62.31
C MET A 118 16.45 29.52 61.09
N LEU A 119 15.96 30.65 60.57
CA LEU A 119 15.13 30.68 59.37
C LEU A 119 15.93 30.33 58.12
N GLU A 120 17.17 30.78 58.00
CA GLU A 120 18.08 30.42 56.90
C GLU A 120 18.39 28.92 56.89
N THR A 121 18.68 28.33 58.05
CA THR A 121 18.93 26.88 58.15
C THR A 121 17.67 26.07 57.83
N LYS A 122 16.49 26.50 58.33
CA LYS A 122 15.20 25.88 57.97
C LYS A 122 14.91 26.02 56.48
N TRP A 123 15.17 27.18 55.89
CA TRP A 123 14.99 27.44 54.46
C TRP A 123 15.91 26.56 53.62
N SER A 124 17.19 26.44 53.98
CA SER A 124 18.14 25.57 53.32
C SER A 124 17.69 24.10 53.35
N LEU A 125 17.21 23.63 54.51
CA LEU A 125 16.74 22.25 54.67
C LEU A 125 15.47 21.98 53.85
N LEU A 126 14.51 22.91 53.86
CA LEU A 126 13.29 22.85 53.05
C LEU A 126 13.60 22.85 51.55
N GLN A 127 14.55 23.68 51.12
CA GLN A 127 14.98 23.74 49.74
C GLN A 127 15.64 22.42 49.30
N GLN A 128 16.47 21.83 50.17
CA GLN A 128 17.12 20.56 49.91
C GLN A 128 16.10 19.40 49.86
N GLN A 129 15.09 19.42 50.74
CA GLN A 129 13.98 18.44 50.72
C GLN A 129 13.13 18.57 49.45
N LYS A 130 12.85 19.79 48.99
CA LYS A 130 12.13 20.03 47.71
C LYS A 130 12.93 19.57 46.49
N THR A 131 14.25 19.43 46.63
CA THR A 131 15.16 18.98 45.56
C THR A 131 15.31 17.46 45.52
N ALA A 132 14.78 16.72 46.49
CA ALA A 132 14.56 15.28 46.38
C ALA A 132 13.40 15.00 45.41
N ARG A 133 13.61 15.32 44.12
CA ARG A 133 12.65 15.00 43.06
C ARG A 133 12.54 13.48 42.97
N SER A 134 11.32 12.99 43.07
CA SER A 134 11.01 11.56 42.99
C SER A 134 11.45 11.01 41.63
N ASN A 135 12.09 9.84 41.62
CA ASN A 135 12.48 9.09 40.40
C ASN A 135 11.28 8.52 39.62
N MET A 136 10.09 9.05 39.89
CA MET A 136 8.81 8.56 39.39
C MET A 136 8.62 8.95 37.93
N ASP A 137 9.04 10.16 37.55
CA ASP A 137 8.99 10.63 36.16
C ASP A 137 9.86 9.75 35.25
N ASN A 138 11.07 9.37 35.68
CA ASN A 138 11.94 8.47 34.91
C ASN A 138 11.36 7.06 34.79
N MET A 139 10.70 6.55 35.84
CA MET A 139 10.01 5.26 35.80
C MET A 139 8.84 5.30 34.82
N PHE A 140 8.01 6.34 34.86
CA PHE A 140 6.91 6.52 33.90
C PHE A 140 7.43 6.71 32.48
N GLU A 141 8.48 7.48 32.27
CA GLU A 141 9.09 7.67 30.96
C GLU A 141 9.66 6.35 30.41
N SER A 142 10.29 5.53 31.27
CA SER A 142 10.78 4.20 30.88
C SER A 142 9.64 3.24 30.51
N TYR A 143 8.52 3.30 31.24
CA TYR A 143 7.33 2.49 30.97
C TYR A 143 6.63 2.94 29.68
N ILE A 144 6.49 4.24 29.46
CA ILE A 144 5.96 4.82 28.22
C ILE A 144 6.83 4.41 27.03
N ASN A 145 8.16 4.49 27.16
CA ASN A 145 9.08 4.07 26.11
C ASN A 145 8.99 2.56 25.84
N ASN A 146 8.82 1.73 26.88
CA ASN A 146 8.58 0.30 26.72
C ASN A 146 7.29 0.02 25.95
N LEU A 147 6.17 0.68 26.32
CA LEU A 147 4.89 0.55 25.62
C LEU A 147 4.96 1.02 24.16
N ARG A 148 5.65 2.13 23.89
CA ARG A 148 5.88 2.60 22.52
C ARG A 148 6.64 1.58 21.69
N ARG A 149 7.68 0.98 22.26
CA ARG A 149 8.46 -0.06 21.59
C ARG A 149 7.63 -1.33 21.35
N GLN A 150 6.79 -1.73 22.31
CA GLN A 150 5.85 -2.83 22.11
C GLN A 150 4.86 -2.55 20.98
N LEU A 151 4.30 -1.33 20.92
CA LEU A 151 3.39 -0.91 19.85
C LEU A 151 4.09 -0.96 18.48
N GLU A 152 5.35 -0.52 18.40
CA GLU A 152 6.14 -0.57 17.18
C GLU A 152 6.42 -2.02 16.74
N THR A 153 6.82 -2.90 17.66
CA THR A 153 7.00 -4.34 17.37
C THR A 153 5.69 -4.98 16.88
N LEU A 154 4.58 -4.74 17.59
CA LEU A 154 3.25 -5.23 17.18
C LEU A 154 2.84 -4.66 15.82
N GLY A 155 3.18 -3.40 15.52
CA GLY A 155 2.95 -2.78 14.22
C GLY A 155 3.74 -3.46 13.10
N GLN A 156 5.01 -3.78 13.35
CA GLN A 156 5.86 -4.51 12.40
C GLN A 156 5.37 -5.95 12.17
N GLU A 157 4.97 -6.65 13.24
CA GLU A 157 4.36 -7.98 13.15
C GLU A 157 3.05 -7.95 12.36
N LYS A 158 2.20 -6.95 12.60
CA LYS A 158 0.97 -6.74 11.83
C LYS A 158 1.28 -6.56 10.35
N LEU A 159 2.22 -5.68 9.99
CA LEU A 159 2.59 -5.47 8.58
C LEU A 159 3.16 -6.74 7.93
N LYS A 160 3.96 -7.51 8.69
CA LYS A 160 4.48 -8.80 8.23
C LYS A 160 3.36 -9.80 7.96
N LEU A 161 2.39 -9.91 8.88
CA LEU A 161 1.22 -10.78 8.71
C LEU A 161 0.31 -10.33 7.57
N GLU A 162 0.14 -9.02 7.38
CA GLU A 162 -0.62 -8.46 6.23
C GLU A 162 0.07 -8.80 4.90
N ALA A 163 1.39 -8.73 4.84
CA ALA A 163 2.15 -9.14 3.65
C ALA A 163 2.05 -10.67 3.40
N GLU A 164 2.15 -11.49 4.44
CA GLU A 164 2.00 -12.95 4.31
C GLU A 164 0.57 -13.34 3.90
N LEU A 165 -0.44 -12.67 4.45
CA LEU A 165 -1.83 -12.84 4.03
C LEU A 165 -2.01 -12.48 2.56
N GLY A 166 -1.45 -11.36 2.11
CA GLY A 166 -1.47 -10.96 0.70
C GLY A 166 -0.79 -11.98 -0.22
N ASN A 167 0.37 -12.51 0.19
CA ASN A 167 1.07 -13.56 -0.55
C ASN A 167 0.26 -14.86 -0.63
N MET A 168 -0.36 -15.28 0.48
CA MET A 168 -1.22 -16.48 0.51
C MET A 168 -2.49 -16.29 -0.32
N GLN A 169 -3.10 -15.10 -0.30
CA GLN A 169 -4.22 -14.77 -1.17
C GLN A 169 -3.83 -14.81 -2.65
N GLY A 170 -2.67 -14.25 -3.01
CA GLY A 170 -2.13 -14.34 -4.36
C GLY A 170 -1.91 -15.79 -4.80
N LEU A 171 -1.31 -16.61 -3.94
CA LEU A 171 -1.10 -18.03 -4.23
C LEU A 171 -2.42 -18.81 -4.39
N VAL A 172 -3.43 -18.51 -3.57
CA VAL A 172 -4.77 -19.09 -3.71
C VAL A 172 -5.43 -18.69 -5.03
N GLU A 173 -5.33 -17.42 -5.43
CA GLU A 173 -5.87 -16.96 -6.71
C GLU A 173 -5.12 -17.58 -7.89
N ASP A 174 -3.80 -17.72 -7.81
CA ASP A 174 -2.99 -18.42 -8.82
C ASP A 174 -3.41 -19.89 -8.97
N PHE A 175 -3.65 -20.59 -7.85
CA PHE A 175 -4.15 -21.96 -7.90
C PHE A 175 -5.56 -22.04 -8.46
N LYS A 176 -6.44 -21.11 -8.06
CA LYS A 176 -7.79 -21.02 -8.60
C LYS A 176 -7.77 -20.81 -10.12
N ASN A 177 -6.97 -19.88 -10.62
CA ASN A 177 -6.80 -19.64 -12.06
C ASN A 177 -6.28 -20.90 -12.76
N LYS A 178 -5.28 -21.59 -12.20
CA LYS A 178 -4.79 -22.87 -12.75
C LYS A 178 -5.87 -23.95 -12.79
N TYR A 179 -6.73 -24.03 -11.76
CA TYR A 179 -7.84 -24.98 -11.74
C TYR A 179 -8.91 -24.62 -12.79
N GLU A 180 -9.23 -23.33 -12.95
CA GLU A 180 -10.15 -22.86 -13.99
C GLU A 180 -9.58 -23.16 -15.39
N ASP A 181 -8.30 -22.90 -15.64
CA ASP A 181 -7.62 -23.23 -16.89
C ASP A 181 -7.62 -24.73 -17.17
N GLU A 182 -7.35 -25.57 -16.16
CA GLU A 182 -7.36 -27.03 -16.31
C GLU A 182 -8.77 -27.57 -16.55
N ILE A 183 -9.79 -26.97 -15.92
CA ILE A 183 -11.20 -27.28 -16.22
C ILE A 183 -11.53 -26.92 -17.66
N ASN A 184 -11.16 -25.72 -18.12
CA ASN A 184 -11.41 -25.28 -19.48
C ASN A 184 -10.71 -26.20 -20.50
N LYS A 185 -9.42 -26.51 -20.29
CA LYS A 185 -8.69 -27.47 -21.13
C LYS A 185 -9.31 -28.86 -21.13
N ARG A 186 -9.75 -29.35 -19.97
CA ARG A 186 -10.46 -30.63 -19.88
C ARG A 186 -11.75 -30.60 -20.69
N THR A 187 -12.53 -29.53 -20.58
CA THR A 187 -13.77 -29.36 -21.34
C THR A 187 -13.50 -29.25 -22.84
N GLU A 188 -12.45 -28.55 -23.27
CA GLU A 188 -12.01 -28.50 -24.67
C GLU A 188 -11.65 -29.89 -25.19
N MET A 189 -10.79 -30.63 -24.48
CA MET A 189 -10.40 -31.99 -24.85
C MET A 189 -11.58 -32.97 -24.82
N GLU A 190 -12.52 -32.81 -23.89
CA GLU A 190 -13.74 -33.62 -23.82
C GLU A 190 -14.68 -33.31 -24.99
N ASN A 191 -14.80 -32.05 -25.40
CA ASN A 191 -15.54 -31.66 -26.59
C ASN A 191 -14.89 -32.23 -27.86
N GLU A 192 -13.57 -32.13 -28.00
CA GLU A 192 -12.82 -32.74 -29.10
C GLU A 192 -13.01 -34.27 -29.13
N PHE A 193 -12.95 -34.92 -27.98
CA PHE A 193 -13.20 -36.35 -27.87
C PHE A 193 -14.61 -36.72 -28.33
N VAL A 194 -15.63 -35.94 -27.96
CA VAL A 194 -17.02 -36.15 -28.42
C VAL A 194 -17.14 -35.98 -29.93
N LEU A 195 -16.46 -34.99 -30.53
CA LEU A 195 -16.43 -34.79 -31.98
C LEU A 195 -15.76 -35.97 -32.69
N ILE A 196 -14.57 -36.37 -32.24
CA ILE A 196 -13.85 -37.52 -32.81
C ILE A 196 -14.68 -38.79 -32.68
N LYS A 197 -15.37 -39.00 -31.55
CA LYS A 197 -16.26 -40.14 -31.37
C LYS A 197 -17.39 -40.13 -32.41
N LYS A 198 -18.03 -38.98 -32.63
CA LYS A 198 -19.07 -38.82 -33.66
C LYS A 198 -18.51 -39.15 -35.04
N ASP A 199 -17.32 -38.66 -35.38
CA ASP A 199 -16.68 -38.92 -36.67
C ASP A 199 -16.33 -40.41 -36.85
N VAL A 200 -15.90 -41.09 -35.77
CA VAL A 200 -15.66 -42.54 -35.75
C VAL A 200 -16.97 -43.31 -35.94
N ASP A 201 -18.04 -42.93 -35.24
CA ASP A 201 -19.36 -43.55 -35.38
C ASP A 201 -19.88 -43.36 -36.82
N GLU A 202 -19.72 -42.17 -37.41
CA GLU A 202 -20.09 -41.87 -38.80
C GLU A 202 -19.27 -42.70 -39.80
N ALA A 203 -17.94 -42.80 -39.60
CA ALA A 203 -17.09 -43.65 -40.42
C ALA A 203 -17.46 -45.14 -40.30
N TYR A 204 -17.86 -45.60 -39.11
CA TYR A 204 -18.31 -46.97 -38.90
C TYR A 204 -19.64 -47.24 -39.61
N MET A 205 -20.61 -46.31 -39.53
CA MET A 205 -21.87 -46.44 -40.27
C MET A 205 -21.63 -46.49 -41.80
N ASN A 206 -20.76 -45.63 -42.32
CA ASN A 206 -20.36 -45.65 -43.73
C ASN A 206 -19.67 -46.96 -44.12
N LYS A 207 -18.80 -47.49 -43.25
CA LYS A 207 -18.16 -48.79 -43.44
C LYS A 207 -19.19 -49.91 -43.54
N VAL A 208 -20.14 -49.97 -42.60
CA VAL A 208 -21.20 -51.00 -42.58
C VAL A 208 -22.09 -50.89 -43.82
N GLU A 209 -22.43 -49.68 -44.27
CA GLU A 209 -23.18 -49.49 -45.51
C GLU A 209 -22.41 -49.99 -46.74
N LEU A 210 -21.12 -49.70 -46.82
CA LEU A 210 -20.26 -50.20 -47.90
C LEU A 210 -20.09 -51.71 -47.85
N GLU A 211 -19.96 -52.31 -46.67
CA GLU A 211 -19.90 -53.77 -46.49
C GLU A 211 -21.20 -54.44 -46.96
N SER A 212 -22.36 -53.87 -46.63
CA SER A 212 -23.66 -54.37 -47.14
C SER A 212 -23.78 -54.27 -48.67
N ARG A 213 -23.30 -53.18 -49.28
CA ARG A 213 -23.27 -53.04 -50.74
C ARG A 213 -22.32 -54.04 -51.40
N LEU A 214 -21.17 -54.30 -50.77
CA LEU A 214 -20.20 -55.29 -51.24
C LEU A 214 -20.78 -56.71 -51.15
N GLU A 215 -21.45 -57.04 -50.05
CA GLU A 215 -22.14 -58.32 -49.87
C GLU A 215 -23.24 -58.50 -50.93
N GLY A 216 -24.08 -57.48 -51.15
CA GLY A 216 -25.10 -57.50 -52.20
C GLY A 216 -24.52 -57.70 -53.61
N LEU A 217 -23.43 -57.01 -53.95
CA LEU A 217 -22.72 -57.22 -55.22
C LEU A 217 -22.07 -58.61 -55.32
N THR A 218 -21.60 -59.16 -54.20
CA THR A 218 -21.01 -60.50 -54.16
C THR A 218 -22.08 -61.57 -54.38
N ASP A 219 -23.25 -61.41 -53.77
CA ASP A 219 -24.41 -62.27 -53.98
C ASP A 219 -24.90 -62.20 -55.44
N GLU A 220 -24.94 -61.02 -56.04
CA GLU A 220 -25.27 -60.85 -57.46
C GLU A 220 -24.27 -61.57 -58.37
N ILE A 221 -22.97 -61.44 -58.10
CA ILE A 221 -21.92 -62.17 -58.84
C ILE A 221 -22.08 -63.69 -58.66
N ASN A 222 -22.37 -64.16 -57.45
CA ASN A 222 -22.57 -65.58 -57.19
C ASN A 222 -23.82 -66.13 -57.88
N PHE A 223 -24.91 -65.36 -57.89
CA PHE A 223 -26.13 -65.68 -58.61
C PHE A 223 -25.86 -65.80 -60.11
N LEU A 224 -25.19 -64.80 -60.71
CA LEU A 224 -24.83 -64.84 -62.14
C LEU A 224 -23.93 -66.04 -62.47
N ARG A 225 -22.97 -66.37 -61.59
CA ARG A 225 -22.12 -67.57 -61.76
C ARG A 225 -22.95 -68.86 -61.73
N GLN A 226 -23.87 -69.01 -60.77
CA GLN A 226 -24.75 -70.18 -60.71
C GLN A 226 -25.67 -70.26 -61.93
N LEU A 227 -26.23 -69.13 -62.36
CA LEU A 227 -27.09 -69.05 -63.53
C LEU A 227 -26.35 -69.48 -64.80
N TYR A 228 -25.13 -68.98 -65.02
CA TYR A 228 -24.32 -69.42 -66.17
C TYR A 228 -23.89 -70.89 -66.07
N GLU A 229 -23.60 -71.40 -64.87
CA GLU A 229 -23.27 -72.82 -64.69
C GLU A 229 -24.47 -73.73 -65.02
N GLU A 230 -25.68 -73.36 -64.61
CA GLU A 230 -26.91 -74.08 -64.97
C GLU A 230 -27.21 -73.97 -66.47
N GLU A 231 -27.06 -72.79 -67.07
CA GLU A 231 -27.27 -72.60 -68.51
C GLU A 231 -26.29 -73.46 -69.32
N ILE A 232 -25.02 -73.53 -68.91
CA ILE A 232 -24.02 -74.42 -69.53
C ILE A 232 -24.42 -75.89 -69.36
N ARG A 233 -24.90 -76.29 -68.17
CA ARG A 233 -25.34 -77.67 -67.92
C ARG A 233 -26.55 -78.04 -68.76
N GLU A 234 -27.52 -77.14 -68.90
CA GLU A 234 -28.69 -77.34 -69.73
C GLU A 234 -28.29 -77.47 -71.20
N LEU A 235 -27.42 -76.59 -71.71
CA LEU A 235 -26.89 -76.69 -73.06
C LEU A 235 -26.10 -78.00 -73.27
N GLN A 236 -25.31 -78.44 -72.30
CA GLN A 236 -24.65 -79.75 -72.35
C GLN A 236 -25.65 -80.90 -72.37
N SER A 237 -26.71 -80.85 -71.56
CA SER A 237 -27.81 -81.84 -71.58
C SER A 237 -28.47 -81.87 -72.94
N GLN A 238 -28.84 -80.71 -73.51
CA GLN A 238 -29.43 -80.62 -74.83
C GLN A 238 -28.53 -81.22 -75.92
N ILE A 239 -27.22 -80.99 -75.84
CA ILE A 239 -26.25 -81.61 -76.75
C ILE A 239 -26.17 -83.13 -76.54
N SER A 240 -26.17 -83.63 -75.29
CA SER A 240 -26.15 -85.07 -75.01
C SER A 240 -27.46 -85.78 -75.36
N ASP A 241 -28.60 -85.14 -75.11
CA ASP A 241 -29.94 -85.67 -75.39
C ASP A 241 -30.19 -85.71 -76.91
N THR A 242 -29.66 -84.75 -77.65
CA THR A 242 -29.67 -84.79 -79.12
C THR A 242 -28.71 -85.86 -79.69
N SER A 243 -27.70 -86.28 -78.91
CA SER A 243 -26.77 -87.35 -79.30
C SER A 243 -27.31 -88.78 -79.06
N VAL A 244 -28.45 -88.93 -78.39
CA VAL A 244 -29.16 -90.21 -78.27
C VAL A 244 -30.27 -90.25 -79.31
N VAL A 245 -29.98 -90.94 -80.42
CA VAL A 245 -30.97 -91.28 -81.45
C VAL A 245 -32.08 -92.10 -80.79
N LEU A 246 -33.17 -91.41 -80.43
CA LEU A 246 -34.42 -92.01 -80.01
C LEU A 246 -35.11 -92.63 -81.22
N SER A 247 -34.99 -93.94 -81.36
CA SER A 247 -35.94 -94.74 -82.15
C SER A 247 -37.29 -94.72 -81.43
N MET A 248 -38.14 -93.76 -81.79
CA MET A 248 -39.53 -93.70 -81.38
C MET A 248 -40.32 -94.84 -82.03
N ASP A 249 -40.65 -95.88 -81.27
CA ASP A 249 -41.77 -96.77 -81.60
C ASP A 249 -43.08 -96.09 -81.19
N ASN A 250 -43.57 -95.23 -82.09
CA ASN A 250 -44.83 -94.54 -81.97
C ASN A 250 -45.96 -95.43 -82.51
N SER A 251 -46.45 -96.36 -81.69
CA SER A 251 -47.68 -97.11 -82.00
C SER A 251 -48.64 -97.10 -80.82
N ARG A 252 -49.09 -95.90 -80.47
CA ARG A 252 -50.34 -95.71 -79.73
C ARG A 252 -51.11 -94.64 -80.46
N SER A 253 -52.34 -94.92 -80.85
CA SER A 253 -53.24 -93.93 -81.44
C SER A 253 -53.42 -92.79 -80.43
N LEU A 254 -52.66 -91.72 -80.64
CA LEU A 254 -52.79 -90.50 -79.89
C LEU A 254 -54.04 -89.80 -80.40
N ASP A 255 -54.91 -89.41 -79.48
CA ASP A 255 -56.04 -88.54 -79.77
C ASP A 255 -55.47 -87.15 -80.12
N MET A 256 -55.26 -86.95 -81.42
CA MET A 256 -54.63 -85.75 -81.97
C MET A 256 -55.43 -84.50 -81.61
N ASP A 257 -56.75 -84.61 -81.46
CA ASP A 257 -57.60 -83.47 -81.14
C ASP A 257 -57.41 -83.02 -79.69
N SER A 258 -57.31 -83.96 -78.74
CA SER A 258 -57.00 -83.66 -77.33
C SER A 258 -55.61 -83.03 -77.18
N ILE A 259 -54.59 -83.54 -77.89
CA ILE A 259 -53.23 -83.01 -77.83
C ILE A 259 -53.15 -81.62 -78.47
N ILE A 260 -53.82 -81.40 -79.60
CA ILE A 260 -53.87 -80.07 -80.23
C ILE A 260 -54.60 -79.08 -79.33
N ALA A 261 -55.66 -79.48 -78.64
CA ALA A 261 -56.35 -78.64 -77.67
C ALA A 261 -55.46 -78.29 -76.46
N GLU A 262 -54.73 -79.28 -75.92
CA GLU A 262 -53.81 -79.08 -74.79
C GLU A 262 -52.61 -78.21 -75.17
N VAL A 263 -52.01 -78.42 -76.34
CA VAL A 263 -50.93 -77.58 -76.87
C VAL A 263 -51.42 -76.14 -77.08
N LYS A 264 -52.61 -75.94 -77.65
CA LYS A 264 -53.22 -74.61 -77.78
C LYS A 264 -53.44 -73.94 -76.42
N ALA A 265 -53.97 -74.66 -75.44
CA ALA A 265 -54.16 -74.16 -74.09
C ALA A 265 -52.82 -73.78 -73.42
N GLN A 266 -51.76 -74.59 -73.61
CA GLN A 266 -50.43 -74.25 -73.11
C GLN A 266 -49.82 -73.02 -73.78
N TYR A 267 -49.99 -72.85 -75.09
CA TYR A 267 -49.54 -71.62 -75.77
C TYR A 267 -50.31 -70.38 -75.32
N GLU A 268 -51.62 -70.52 -75.08
CA GLU A 268 -52.44 -69.45 -74.54
C GLU A 268 -52.02 -69.09 -73.11
N ASP A 269 -51.75 -70.09 -72.26
CA ASP A 269 -51.22 -69.90 -70.91
C ASP A 269 -49.83 -69.27 -70.88
N ILE A 270 -48.93 -69.68 -71.77
CA ILE A 270 -47.57 -69.12 -71.88
C ILE A 270 -47.65 -67.66 -72.38
N ALA A 271 -48.52 -67.38 -73.35
CA ALA A 271 -48.75 -66.02 -73.83
C ALA A 271 -49.35 -65.12 -72.74
N ASN A 272 -50.29 -65.65 -71.95
CA ASN A 272 -50.90 -64.94 -70.83
C ASN A 272 -49.90 -64.73 -69.68
N ARG A 273 -49.05 -65.71 -69.34
CA ARG A 273 -47.97 -65.54 -68.35
C ARG A 273 -46.95 -64.51 -68.81
N SER A 274 -46.48 -64.59 -70.05
CA SER A 274 -45.52 -63.62 -70.60
C SER A 274 -46.09 -62.20 -70.58
N ARG A 275 -47.39 -62.05 -70.88
CA ARG A 275 -48.08 -60.77 -70.78
C ARG A 275 -48.17 -60.28 -69.32
N ALA A 276 -48.59 -61.13 -68.39
CA ALA A 276 -48.73 -60.77 -66.98
C ALA A 276 -47.37 -60.46 -66.33
N GLU A 277 -46.31 -61.17 -66.70
CA GLU A 277 -44.94 -60.91 -66.25
C GLU A 277 -44.43 -59.58 -66.81
N ALA A 278 -44.68 -59.27 -68.08
CA ALA A 278 -44.33 -57.97 -68.66
C ALA A 278 -45.09 -56.82 -67.99
N GLU A 279 -46.40 -56.97 -67.76
CA GLU A 279 -47.22 -55.99 -67.07
C GLU A 279 -46.76 -55.78 -65.61
N SER A 280 -46.45 -56.86 -64.89
CA SER A 280 -45.88 -56.82 -63.53
C SER A 280 -44.51 -56.13 -63.49
N MET A 281 -43.63 -56.45 -64.44
CA MET A 281 -42.31 -55.83 -64.57
C MET A 281 -42.43 -54.32 -64.83
N TYR A 282 -43.34 -53.90 -65.70
CA TYR A 282 -43.60 -52.47 -65.92
C TYR A 282 -44.21 -51.78 -64.70
N GLN A 283 -45.11 -52.46 -63.99
CA GLN A 283 -45.71 -51.96 -62.75
C GLN A 283 -44.63 -51.71 -61.69
N ILE A 284 -43.75 -52.69 -61.45
CA ILE A 284 -42.63 -52.59 -60.51
C ILE A 284 -41.68 -51.47 -60.92
N LYS A 285 -41.31 -51.38 -62.20
CA LYS A 285 -40.43 -50.30 -62.69
C LYS A 285 -41.04 -48.92 -62.51
N TYR A 286 -42.35 -48.79 -62.72
CA TYR A 286 -43.06 -47.53 -62.52
C TYR A 286 -43.11 -47.15 -61.03
N GLU A 287 -43.38 -48.12 -60.16
CA GLU A 287 -43.39 -47.91 -58.71
C GLU A 287 -42.00 -47.58 -58.15
N GLU A 288 -40.95 -48.25 -58.64
CA GLU A 288 -39.54 -47.94 -58.32
C GLU A 288 -39.19 -46.50 -58.73
N LEU A 289 -39.51 -46.10 -59.97
CA LEU A 289 -39.26 -44.75 -60.45
C LEU A 289 -40.06 -43.71 -59.66
N GLN A 290 -41.30 -44.02 -59.29
CA GLN A 290 -42.12 -43.12 -58.49
C GLN A 290 -41.61 -42.99 -57.05
N SER A 291 -41.18 -44.09 -56.43
CA SER A 291 -40.55 -44.10 -55.11
C SER A 291 -39.23 -43.33 -55.13
N LEU A 292 -38.40 -43.52 -56.15
CA LEU A 292 -37.13 -42.82 -56.31
C LEU A 292 -37.34 -41.31 -56.53
N ALA A 293 -38.30 -40.92 -57.37
CA ALA A 293 -38.67 -39.53 -57.57
C ALA A 293 -39.19 -38.88 -56.27
N GLY A 294 -39.97 -39.62 -55.47
CA GLY A 294 -40.41 -39.19 -54.14
C GLY A 294 -39.23 -38.96 -53.19
N LYS A 295 -38.31 -39.92 -53.08
CA LYS A 295 -37.09 -39.80 -52.25
C LYS A 295 -36.24 -38.61 -52.66
N HIS A 296 -35.98 -38.43 -53.95
CA HIS A 296 -35.24 -37.26 -54.45
C HIS A 296 -35.95 -35.93 -54.13
N GLY A 297 -37.29 -35.90 -54.20
CA GLY A 297 -38.07 -34.74 -53.79
C GLY A 297 -37.95 -34.44 -52.30
N ASP A 298 -38.01 -35.46 -51.46
CA ASP A 298 -37.85 -35.34 -50.01
C ASP A 298 -36.43 -34.93 -49.61
N ASP A 299 -35.39 -35.49 -50.25
CA ASP A 299 -33.99 -35.11 -50.04
C ASP A 299 -33.74 -33.65 -50.44
N LEU A 300 -34.30 -33.22 -51.57
CA LEU A 300 -34.21 -31.83 -52.00
C LEU A 300 -34.92 -30.89 -51.02
N ARG A 301 -36.06 -31.31 -50.47
CA ARG A 301 -36.78 -30.54 -49.45
C ARG A 301 -36.00 -30.47 -48.14
N ARG A 302 -35.39 -31.59 -47.72
CA ARG A 302 -34.56 -31.67 -46.51
C ARG A 302 -33.32 -30.79 -46.62
N THR A 303 -32.57 -30.90 -47.70
CA THR A 303 -31.39 -30.04 -47.95
C THR A 303 -31.79 -28.57 -48.01
N LYS A 304 -32.93 -28.23 -48.63
CA LYS A 304 -33.47 -26.86 -48.59
C LYS A 304 -33.80 -26.37 -47.18
N THR A 305 -34.37 -27.22 -46.31
CA THR A 305 -34.62 -26.85 -44.91
C THR A 305 -33.32 -26.66 -44.15
N GLU A 306 -32.34 -27.54 -44.31
CA GLU A 306 -31.00 -27.43 -43.68
C GLU A 306 -30.28 -26.16 -44.12
N ILE A 307 -30.31 -25.82 -45.42
CA ILE A 307 -29.78 -24.55 -45.94
C ILE A 307 -30.48 -23.35 -45.29
N SER A 308 -31.81 -23.40 -45.12
CA SER A 308 -32.54 -22.31 -44.49
C SER A 308 -32.19 -22.15 -43.00
N GLU A 309 -31.94 -23.24 -42.29
CA GLU A 309 -31.51 -23.25 -40.90
C GLU A 309 -30.08 -22.74 -40.74
N MET A 310 -29.17 -23.19 -41.60
CA MET A 310 -27.80 -22.67 -41.66
C MET A 310 -27.80 -21.16 -41.93
N ASN A 311 -28.62 -20.66 -42.85
CA ASN A 311 -28.75 -19.23 -43.11
C ASN A 311 -29.30 -18.44 -41.90
N ARG A 312 -30.24 -19.01 -41.15
CA ARG A 312 -30.71 -18.40 -39.88
C ARG A 312 -29.61 -18.36 -38.83
N ASN A 313 -28.82 -19.43 -38.70
CA ASN A 313 -27.69 -19.50 -37.79
C ASN A 313 -26.60 -18.50 -38.15
N ILE A 314 -26.28 -18.35 -39.44
CA ILE A 314 -25.35 -17.34 -39.95
C ILE A 314 -25.84 -15.94 -39.58
N SER A 315 -27.12 -15.64 -39.84
CA SER A 315 -27.68 -14.32 -39.52
C SER A 315 -27.65 -14.02 -38.02
N ARG A 316 -27.94 -15.02 -37.17
CA ARG A 316 -27.85 -14.90 -35.71
C ARG A 316 -26.41 -14.65 -35.25
N LEU A 317 -25.45 -15.43 -35.75
CA LEU A 317 -24.04 -15.26 -35.42
C LEU A 317 -23.50 -13.90 -35.90
N GLN A 318 -23.93 -13.43 -37.07
CA GLN A 318 -23.60 -12.08 -37.54
C GLN A 318 -24.14 -10.99 -36.62
N ALA A 319 -25.38 -11.12 -36.15
CA ALA A 319 -25.96 -10.18 -35.18
C ALA A 319 -25.22 -10.20 -33.83
N GLU A 320 -24.80 -11.38 -33.37
CA GLU A 320 -24.00 -11.53 -32.15
C GLU A 320 -22.61 -10.89 -32.30
N ILE A 321 -21.93 -11.12 -33.44
CA ILE A 321 -20.65 -10.47 -33.77
C ILE A 321 -20.81 -8.95 -33.77
N GLU A 322 -21.86 -8.42 -34.39
CA GLU A 322 -22.09 -6.98 -34.42
C GLU A 322 -22.42 -6.41 -33.03
N GLY A 323 -23.19 -7.15 -32.22
CA GLY A 323 -23.44 -6.82 -30.82
C GLY A 323 -22.16 -6.77 -29.98
N LEU A 324 -21.29 -7.77 -30.12
CA LEU A 324 -19.99 -7.83 -29.44
C LEU A 324 -19.03 -6.74 -29.91
N LYS A 325 -19.02 -6.42 -31.21
CA LYS A 325 -18.26 -5.27 -31.75
C LYS A 325 -18.76 -3.96 -31.15
N GLY A 326 -20.07 -3.77 -31.03
CA GLY A 326 -20.67 -2.60 -30.39
C GLY A 326 -20.28 -2.49 -28.90
N GLN A 327 -20.31 -3.61 -28.17
CA GLN A 327 -19.85 -3.66 -26.78
C GLN A 327 -18.36 -3.34 -26.66
N ARG A 328 -17.52 -3.90 -27.52
CA ARG A 328 -16.09 -3.59 -27.57
C ARG A 328 -15.85 -2.10 -27.81
N ALA A 329 -16.50 -1.50 -28.81
CA ALA A 329 -16.37 -0.08 -29.10
C ALA A 329 -16.82 0.81 -27.92
N SER A 330 -17.90 0.42 -27.24
CA SER A 330 -18.37 1.11 -26.04
C SER A 330 -17.37 1.02 -24.88
N LEU A 331 -16.79 -0.15 -24.65
CA LEU A 331 -15.74 -0.34 -23.63
C LEU A 331 -14.46 0.42 -23.98
N GLU A 332 -14.04 0.41 -25.25
CA GLU A 332 -12.88 1.19 -25.72
C GLU A 332 -13.10 2.69 -25.52
N ALA A 333 -14.30 3.20 -25.82
CA ALA A 333 -14.67 4.59 -25.53
C ALA A 333 -14.65 4.90 -24.02
N ALA A 334 -15.19 4.01 -23.18
CA ALA A 334 -15.18 4.18 -21.73
C ALA A 334 -13.76 4.16 -21.14
N ILE A 335 -12.86 3.33 -21.70
CA ILE A 335 -11.44 3.30 -21.33
C ILE A 335 -10.78 4.63 -21.73
N ALA A 336 -10.96 5.09 -22.97
CA ALA A 336 -10.41 6.36 -23.43
C ALA A 336 -10.87 7.55 -22.57
N ASP A 337 -12.16 7.60 -22.21
CA ASP A 337 -12.69 8.63 -21.31
C ASP A 337 -12.09 8.55 -19.89
N ALA A 338 -11.86 7.33 -19.39
CA ALA A 338 -11.25 7.12 -18.08
C ALA A 338 -9.76 7.53 -18.08
N GLU A 339 -9.03 7.19 -19.14
CA GLU A 339 -7.65 7.60 -19.36
C GLU A 339 -7.53 9.12 -19.46
N GLN A 340 -8.40 9.78 -20.24
CA GLN A 340 -8.41 11.23 -20.35
C GLN A 340 -8.71 11.91 -19.01
N ARG A 341 -9.69 11.39 -18.25
CA ARG A 341 -10.00 11.88 -16.89
C ARG A 341 -8.81 11.70 -15.94
N GLY A 342 -8.13 10.56 -16.02
CA GLY A 342 -6.91 10.28 -15.25
C GLY A 342 -5.78 11.24 -15.60
N GLU A 343 -5.53 11.46 -16.89
CA GLU A 343 -4.50 12.38 -17.37
C GLU A 343 -4.76 13.82 -16.92
N LEU A 344 -6.02 14.28 -16.98
CA LEU A 344 -6.40 15.61 -16.47
C LEU A 344 -6.17 15.75 -14.96
N ALA A 345 -6.50 14.71 -14.18
CA ALA A 345 -6.25 14.72 -12.73
C ALA A 345 -4.75 14.76 -12.40
N ILE A 346 -3.92 14.03 -13.14
CA ILE A 346 -2.46 14.08 -13.00
C ILE A 346 -1.92 15.46 -13.37
N LYS A 347 -2.41 16.06 -14.46
CA LYS A 347 -2.03 17.43 -14.87
C LYS A 347 -2.36 18.46 -13.78
N ASP A 348 -3.55 18.40 -13.19
CA ASP A 348 -3.95 19.29 -12.09
C ASP A 348 -3.09 19.09 -10.83
N ALA A 349 -2.80 17.83 -10.46
CA ALA A 349 -1.92 17.53 -9.33
C ALA A 349 -0.49 18.05 -9.56
N ASN A 350 0.06 17.87 -10.77
CA ASN A 350 1.38 18.39 -11.14
C ASN A 350 1.41 19.92 -11.15
N ALA A 351 0.34 20.58 -11.60
CA ALA A 351 0.22 22.03 -11.56
C ALA A 351 0.26 22.54 -10.11
N LYS A 352 -0.52 21.92 -9.21
CA LYS A 352 -0.51 22.24 -7.77
C LYS A 352 0.85 21.99 -7.12
N LEU A 353 1.52 20.90 -7.49
CA LEU A 353 2.87 20.60 -7.01
C LEU A 353 3.84 21.70 -7.44
N SER A 354 3.82 22.08 -8.72
CA SER A 354 4.66 23.16 -9.25
C SER A 354 4.39 24.51 -8.57
N GLU A 355 3.13 24.83 -8.30
CA GLU A 355 2.75 26.04 -7.56
C GLU A 355 3.29 26.04 -6.12
N LEU A 356 3.16 24.91 -5.41
CA LEU A 356 3.68 24.75 -4.06
C LEU A 356 5.22 24.81 -4.01
N GLU A 357 5.90 24.19 -4.98
CA GLU A 357 7.36 24.31 -5.13
C GLU A 357 7.78 25.75 -5.37
N ALA A 358 7.08 26.47 -6.23
CA ALA A 358 7.34 27.89 -6.48
C ALA A 358 7.11 28.73 -5.22
N ALA A 359 6.03 28.48 -4.46
CA ALA A 359 5.77 29.15 -3.19
C ALA A 359 6.86 28.85 -2.14
N LEU A 360 7.33 27.61 -2.06
CA LEU A 360 8.41 27.22 -1.17
C LEU A 360 9.74 27.90 -1.54
N GLN A 361 10.03 28.03 -2.84
CA GLN A 361 11.21 28.77 -3.30
C GLN A 361 11.12 30.26 -2.97
N ARG A 362 9.95 30.89 -3.16
CA ARG A 362 9.73 32.29 -2.74
C ARG A 362 9.95 32.46 -1.24
N ALA A 363 9.36 31.59 -0.41
CA ALA A 363 9.53 31.64 1.04
C ALA A 363 11.01 31.48 1.48
N LYS A 364 11.77 30.61 0.80
CA LYS A 364 13.22 30.48 1.03
C LYS A 364 13.98 31.77 0.67
N GLN A 365 13.64 32.40 -0.45
CA GLN A 365 14.24 33.67 -0.85
C GLN A 365 13.90 34.80 0.13
N ASP A 366 12.66 34.87 0.60
CA ASP A 366 12.22 35.84 1.61
C ASP A 366 12.94 35.63 2.94
N MET A 367 13.10 34.38 3.40
CA MET A 367 13.88 34.07 4.60
C MET A 367 15.34 34.48 4.45
N ALA A 368 15.95 34.22 3.29
CA ALA A 368 17.31 34.66 3.00
C ALA A 368 17.43 36.19 2.94
N ARG A 369 16.39 36.90 2.50
CA ARG A 369 16.33 38.37 2.52
C ARG A 369 16.24 38.90 3.95
N GLN A 370 15.34 38.34 4.78
CA GLN A 370 15.21 38.71 6.19
C GLN A 370 16.52 38.50 6.95
N LEU A 371 17.22 37.38 6.73
CA LEU A 371 18.53 37.15 7.36
C LEU A 371 19.56 38.22 6.99
N ARG A 372 19.57 38.69 5.74
CA ARG A 372 20.44 39.80 5.32
C ARG A 372 20.04 41.11 6.01
N GLU A 373 18.76 41.45 6.01
CA GLU A 373 18.23 42.65 6.68
C GLU A 373 18.54 42.63 8.19
N TYR A 374 18.42 41.48 8.87
CA TYR A 374 18.79 41.31 10.28
C TYR A 374 20.30 41.50 10.51
N GLN A 375 21.14 40.98 9.63
CA GLN A 375 22.59 41.17 9.73
C GLN A 375 22.97 42.64 9.52
N GLU A 376 22.35 43.34 8.57
CA GLU A 376 22.54 44.77 8.35
C GLU A 376 22.10 45.58 9.58
N LEU A 377 20.94 45.27 10.15
CA LEU A 377 20.45 45.92 11.36
C LEU A 377 21.36 45.67 12.57
N MET A 378 21.88 44.45 12.72
CA MET A 378 22.88 44.13 13.74
C MET A 378 24.14 44.97 13.57
N ASN A 379 24.63 45.12 12.34
CA ASN A 379 25.80 45.95 12.05
C ASN A 379 25.54 47.42 12.42
N VAL A 380 24.36 47.97 12.10
CA VAL A 380 23.97 49.32 12.51
C VAL A 380 23.89 49.45 14.04
N LYS A 381 23.32 48.46 14.73
CA LYS A 381 23.26 48.43 16.19
C LYS A 381 24.65 48.45 16.82
N LEU A 382 25.59 47.66 16.29
CA LEU A 382 26.97 47.65 16.77
C LEU A 382 27.66 49.00 16.52
N ALA A 383 27.42 49.63 15.36
CA ALA A 383 27.93 50.97 15.09
C ALA A 383 27.38 52.01 16.09
N LEU A 384 26.08 51.99 16.38
CA LEU A 384 25.45 52.86 17.37
C LEU A 384 25.97 52.60 18.79
N ASP A 385 26.21 51.35 19.19
CA ASP A 385 26.82 51.04 20.49
C ASP A 385 28.23 51.63 20.61
N ILE A 386 29.02 51.57 19.53
CA ILE A 386 30.34 52.21 19.47
C ILE A 386 30.19 53.73 19.61
N GLU A 387 29.27 54.36 18.88
CA GLU A 387 29.00 55.79 19.01
C GLU A 387 28.61 56.17 20.44
N ILE A 388 27.68 55.44 21.08
CA ILE A 388 27.28 55.66 22.48
C ILE A 388 28.48 55.50 23.42
N ALA A 389 29.31 54.48 23.23
CA ALA A 389 30.51 54.29 24.02
C ALA A 389 31.50 55.45 23.84
N THR A 390 31.64 55.98 22.62
CA THR A 390 32.48 57.16 22.37
C THR A 390 31.88 58.41 23.01
N TYR A 391 30.57 58.65 22.93
CA TYR A 391 29.90 59.76 23.59
C TYR A 391 30.03 59.68 25.11
N ARG A 392 29.87 58.47 25.71
CA ARG A 392 30.09 58.25 27.14
C ARG A 392 31.52 58.57 27.55
N LYS A 393 32.52 58.10 26.80
CA LYS A 393 33.93 58.40 27.07
C LYS A 393 34.25 59.90 26.96
N LEU A 394 33.62 60.60 26.02
CA LEU A 394 33.76 62.05 25.90
C LEU A 394 33.13 62.77 27.10
N LEU A 395 31.94 62.33 27.53
CA LEU A 395 31.27 62.82 28.73
C LEU A 395 32.09 62.55 29.99
N GLU A 396 32.61 61.34 30.19
CA GLU A 396 33.51 60.99 31.30
C GLU A 396 34.78 61.86 31.30
N GLY A 397 35.28 62.21 30.11
CA GLY A 397 36.38 63.15 29.95
C GLY A 397 36.04 64.58 30.37
N GLU A 398 34.83 65.06 30.04
CA GLU A 398 34.33 66.36 30.51
C GLU A 398 33.98 66.35 32.00
N GLU A 399 33.39 65.27 32.52
CA GLU A 399 33.15 65.08 33.96
C GLU A 399 34.47 65.04 34.72
N SER A 400 35.51 64.38 34.20
CA SER A 400 36.85 64.42 34.80
C SER A 400 37.47 65.83 34.79
N ARG A 401 37.20 66.63 33.75
CA ARG A 401 37.62 68.05 33.71
C ARG A 401 36.82 68.92 34.67
N LEU A 402 35.51 68.68 34.79
CA LEU A 402 34.64 69.37 35.73
C LEU A 402 34.95 68.98 37.17
N GLU A 403 35.23 67.71 37.47
CA GLU A 403 35.58 67.19 38.79
C GLU A 403 36.99 67.65 39.22
N SER A 404 37.95 67.67 38.29
CA SER A 404 39.26 68.31 38.49
C SER A 404 39.16 69.84 38.59
N GLY A 405 38.16 70.46 37.96
CA GLY A 405 37.85 71.89 38.10
C GLY A 405 37.08 72.22 39.38
N MET A 406 36.28 71.29 39.91
CA MET A 406 35.41 71.45 41.07
C MET A 406 36.10 71.23 42.42
N GLN A 407 37.35 70.75 42.45
CA GLN A 407 38.19 70.91 43.65
C GLN A 407 38.60 72.37 43.89
N ASN A 408 38.44 73.24 42.87
CA ASN A 408 38.74 74.66 42.94
C ASN A 408 37.55 75.47 42.41
N MET A 409 36.38 75.46 43.07
CA MET A 409 35.41 76.58 43.06
C MET A 409 34.19 76.25 43.92
N SER A 410 34.10 76.97 45.04
CA SER A 410 32.89 77.14 45.84
C SER A 410 31.96 78.16 45.16
N ILE A 411 30.65 78.05 45.45
CA ILE A 411 29.56 79.04 45.30
C ILE A 411 28.61 78.89 44.08
N HIS A 412 27.44 78.30 44.36
CA HIS A 412 26.07 78.86 44.35
C HIS A 412 25.44 79.62 43.16
N THR A 413 24.09 79.45 43.06
CA THR A 413 23.01 80.14 42.28
C THR A 413 22.67 79.54 40.89
N LYS A 414 21.48 78.97 40.64
CA LYS A 414 20.06 79.43 40.53
C LYS A 414 19.68 80.09 39.19
N THR A 415 18.49 79.71 38.69
CA THR A 415 17.58 80.36 37.70
C THR A 415 17.97 80.30 36.20
N THR A 416 17.30 79.50 35.34
CA THR A 416 15.98 79.63 34.63
C THR A 416 16.08 80.25 33.22
N SER A 417 15.19 79.80 32.32
CA SER A 417 14.82 80.36 30.99
C SER A 417 15.79 80.10 29.83
N GLY A 418 15.38 79.77 28.61
CA GLY A 418 14.05 79.60 28.02
C GLY A 418 14.16 79.41 26.49
N TYR A 419 13.03 79.08 25.84
CA TYR A 419 12.65 79.36 24.44
C TYR A 419 13.50 78.69 23.31
N ALA A 420 13.02 78.25 22.14
CA ALA A 420 11.74 78.37 21.43
C ALA A 420 11.69 77.42 20.19
N GLY A 421 10.48 77.22 19.63
CA GLY A 421 10.21 76.81 18.23
C GLY A 421 9.82 75.33 18.08
N GLY A 422 8.55 74.94 17.87
CA GLY A 422 7.67 75.28 16.73
C GLY A 422 7.96 74.26 15.59
N LEU A 423 7.07 73.38 15.12
CA LEU A 423 5.72 73.57 14.60
C LEU A 423 4.99 72.22 14.41
N SER A 424 3.68 72.24 14.62
CA SER A 424 2.56 71.49 13.99
C SER A 424 2.83 70.31 13.05
N SER A 425 2.12 69.19 13.22
CA SER A 425 0.79 68.98 12.59
C SER A 425 0.37 67.49 12.58
N ALA A 426 -0.85 67.27 13.09
CA ALA A 426 -1.86 66.26 12.76
C ALA A 426 -1.48 64.98 11.99
N TYR A 427 -1.78 63.83 12.60
CA TYR A 427 -2.55 62.70 12.04
C TYR A 427 -2.98 61.87 13.27
N GLY A 428 -4.26 61.70 13.60
CA GLY A 428 -5.24 60.96 12.80
C GLY A 428 -5.25 59.52 13.31
N GLY A 429 -5.98 59.26 14.39
CA GLY A 429 -6.09 57.93 14.99
C GLY A 429 -7.06 57.02 14.25
N LEU A 430 -6.81 55.71 14.30
CA LEU A 430 -7.82 54.65 14.21
C LEU A 430 -7.36 53.41 15.01
N THR A 431 -8.36 52.68 15.44
CA THR A 431 -8.44 51.71 16.53
C THR A 431 -8.30 50.25 16.09
N SER A 432 -7.54 49.43 16.86
CA SER A 432 -7.74 47.99 17.17
C SER A 432 -7.75 46.93 16.05
N PRO A 433 -7.66 45.60 16.34
CA PRO A 433 -6.93 44.89 17.40
C PRO A 433 -6.14 43.63 16.90
N GLY A 434 -5.21 43.15 17.74
CA GLY A 434 -4.89 41.75 18.04
C GLY A 434 -4.70 40.71 16.93
N LEU A 435 -3.48 40.21 16.75
CA LEU A 435 -3.23 38.88 16.19
C LEU A 435 -2.16 38.13 16.99
N SER A 436 -2.58 36.94 17.42
CA SER A 436 -1.85 35.94 18.19
C SER A 436 -0.73 35.31 17.35
N TYR A 437 0.45 35.18 17.96
CA TYR A 437 1.56 34.40 17.46
C TYR A 437 1.33 32.91 17.72
N GLY A 438 1.76 32.07 16.76
CA GLY A 438 1.82 30.62 16.88
C GLY A 438 2.70 30.00 15.79
N LEU A 439 4.02 29.98 16.03
CA LEU A 439 5.00 29.08 15.38
C LEU A 439 4.62 27.62 15.68
N GLY A 440 4.63 26.69 14.71
CA GLY A 440 5.80 25.96 14.17
C GLY A 440 5.49 24.45 14.29
N SER A 441 6.09 23.46 13.63
CA SER A 441 7.07 23.35 12.55
C SER A 441 7.30 21.83 12.32
N SER A 442 7.79 21.47 11.13
CA SER A 442 8.75 20.37 10.88
C SER A 442 8.22 18.91 10.80
N PHE A 443 8.34 18.32 9.61
CA PHE A 443 8.59 16.89 9.43
C PHE A 443 9.95 16.72 8.77
N GLY A 444 10.77 15.89 9.42
CA GLY A 444 12.15 15.61 9.08
C GLY A 444 12.29 14.68 7.87
N SER A 445 13.36 14.94 7.14
CA SER A 445 13.95 14.17 6.07
C SER A 445 14.52 12.83 6.56
N GLY A 446 14.14 11.74 5.89
CA GLY A 446 14.81 10.44 5.93
C GLY A 446 15.13 10.01 4.50
N ALA A 447 16.40 10.16 4.09
CA ALA A 447 16.91 9.67 2.83
C ALA A 447 17.24 8.18 2.97
N GLY A 448 16.48 7.33 2.27
CA GLY A 448 16.77 5.91 2.11
C GLY A 448 17.42 5.66 0.75
N SER A 449 18.71 5.37 0.74
CA SER A 449 19.45 4.87 -0.42
C SER A 449 19.06 3.41 -0.70
N SER A 450 18.39 3.15 -1.82
CA SER A 450 18.11 1.78 -2.28
C SER A 450 19.32 1.22 -3.04
N SER A 451 19.96 0.22 -2.46
CA SER A 451 20.99 -0.61 -3.11
C SER A 451 20.35 -1.55 -4.13
N PHE A 452 20.82 -1.50 -5.37
CA PHE A 452 20.44 -2.42 -6.44
C PHE A 452 21.08 -3.80 -6.20
N SER A 453 20.29 -4.80 -5.84
CA SER A 453 20.69 -6.20 -5.86
C SER A 453 20.45 -6.79 -7.26
N ARG A 454 21.54 -7.07 -7.99
CA ARG A 454 21.51 -7.87 -9.21
C ARG A 454 21.32 -9.33 -8.83
N THR A 455 20.19 -9.93 -9.21
CA THR A 455 20.00 -11.38 -9.16
C THR A 455 20.55 -12.00 -10.44
N SER A 456 21.62 -12.79 -10.34
CA SER A 456 22.11 -13.62 -11.43
C SER A 456 21.28 -14.91 -11.48
N SER A 457 20.36 -15.02 -12.45
CA SER A 457 19.63 -16.25 -12.72
C SER A 457 20.54 -17.22 -13.50
N SER A 458 20.94 -18.31 -12.88
CA SER A 458 21.56 -19.46 -13.55
C SER A 458 20.49 -20.26 -14.29
N ARG A 459 20.44 -20.10 -15.61
CA ARG A 459 19.61 -20.94 -16.50
C ARG A 459 20.25 -22.31 -16.66
N ALA A 460 19.61 -23.37 -16.17
CA ALA A 460 19.91 -24.75 -16.55
C ALA A 460 19.27 -25.06 -17.92
N VAL A 461 20.04 -25.66 -18.82
CA VAL A 461 19.56 -26.08 -20.15
C VAL A 461 19.31 -27.58 -20.11
N VAL A 462 18.06 -27.99 -20.32
CA VAL A 462 17.67 -29.40 -20.44
C VAL A 462 17.75 -29.78 -21.92
N VAL A 463 18.59 -30.75 -22.26
CA VAL A 463 18.66 -31.29 -23.63
C VAL A 463 17.91 -32.61 -23.64
N LYS A 464 16.78 -32.66 -24.36
CA LYS A 464 16.04 -33.90 -24.61
C LYS A 464 16.57 -34.57 -25.87
N LYS A 465 17.01 -35.83 -25.77
CA LYS A 465 17.24 -36.70 -26.93
C LYS A 465 16.05 -37.62 -27.10
N ILE A 466 15.51 -37.65 -28.31
CA ILE A 466 14.35 -38.47 -28.67
C ILE A 466 14.80 -39.37 -29.83
N GLU A 467 14.80 -40.68 -29.61
CA GLU A 467 15.02 -41.66 -30.68
C GLU A 467 13.67 -42.19 -31.19
N THR A 468 13.39 -41.93 -32.47
CA THR A 468 12.22 -42.45 -33.17
C THR A 468 12.64 -43.43 -34.25
N ARG A 469 12.00 -44.61 -34.28
CA ARG A 469 12.07 -45.55 -35.42
C ARG A 469 10.64 -45.80 -35.89
N ASP A 470 10.39 -45.60 -37.18
CA ASP A 470 9.08 -45.78 -37.83
C ASP A 470 7.91 -45.01 -37.18
N GLY A 471 8.17 -43.80 -36.68
CA GLY A 471 7.12 -42.92 -36.14
C GLY A 471 6.63 -43.28 -34.74
N LYS A 472 7.21 -44.27 -34.07
CA LYS A 472 6.93 -44.59 -32.65
C LYS A 472 8.13 -44.27 -31.76
N LEU A 473 7.87 -43.63 -30.62
CA LEU A 473 8.87 -43.26 -29.61
C LEU A 473 9.42 -44.53 -28.94
N VAL A 474 10.73 -44.74 -29.02
CA VAL A 474 11.38 -45.93 -28.44
C VAL A 474 12.12 -45.61 -27.13
N SER A 475 12.67 -44.40 -26.97
CA SER A 475 13.19 -43.95 -25.67
C SER A 475 13.25 -42.41 -25.55
N GLU A 476 13.10 -41.90 -24.32
CA GLU A 476 13.30 -40.51 -23.93
C GLU A 476 14.23 -40.47 -22.71
N SER A 477 15.35 -39.76 -22.81
CA SER A 477 16.26 -39.51 -21.68
C SER A 477 16.58 -38.02 -21.57
N SER A 478 16.61 -37.53 -20.32
CA SER A 478 16.83 -36.13 -19.97
C SER A 478 18.08 -36.01 -19.11
N ASP A 479 19.17 -35.49 -19.70
CA ASP A 479 20.39 -35.21 -18.95
C ASP A 479 20.49 -33.72 -18.62
N LEU A 480 20.82 -33.43 -17.36
CA LEU A 480 21.13 -32.09 -16.88
C LEU A 480 22.64 -31.89 -16.94
N LEU A 481 23.11 -31.04 -17.84
CA LEU A 481 24.51 -30.62 -17.84
C LEU A 481 24.71 -29.46 -16.86
N PRO A 482 25.57 -29.61 -15.83
CA PRO A 482 26.06 -28.45 -15.10
C PRO A 482 27.04 -27.68 -16.00
N LYS A 483 26.95 -26.35 -15.99
CA LYS A 483 27.94 -25.47 -16.62
C LYS A 483 28.98 -25.04 -15.60
#